data_AF-A0A2I0D3Z9-F1
#
_entry.id   AF-A0A2I0D3Z9-F1
#
_cell.length_a   1.000
_cell.length_b   1.000
_cell.length_c   1.000
_cell.angle_alpha   90.00
_cell.angle_beta   90.00
_cell.angle_gamma   90.00
#
_symmetry.space_group_name_H-M   'P 1'
#
loop_
_entity.id
_entity.type
_entity.pdbx_description
1 polymer ?
#
loop_
_entity_poly.entity_id
_entity_poly.type
_entity_poly.pdbx_seq_one_letter_code
_entity_poly.pdbx_strand_id
1 'polypeptide(L)'
;MKLSQFEYTLPENLLAEFPSEHRDEAKLMVINRKDGSIEHKIFKDVINYFDEKDVMVFNNTKVFPARLYGNKEKTGAKIEVFLLRELNPETRLWDVLVDPARKIRIGNKLYFGEDESLVAEVIDNTTNRGRTLRFLYDGSYQDFRAKLTELGQTPLPKYITRDVVPEDAERYQTIYAKEEGAVAAPTAGLHFSKHLLKRLEIKGIDFAEVTLHIGLGTFSPVEVEDLSKHKMDSEQIKVDEKATSIINNAKSEKRKICAVGTTVMRTIESTVSSNRRLNEFTGWTNKFIFPPYDFKIANCMITNFHMPKSTLLMMVSAFAGHELMEKAYKEAIEENYKFYSYGDAMLII
;
A
#
# COMPACT_ATOMS: atom_id res chain seq x y z
N MET A 1 14.70 2.13 19.21
CA MET A 1 13.81 3.30 19.32
C MET A 1 12.50 2.89 19.97
N LYS A 2 11.77 3.86 20.52
CA LYS A 2 10.47 3.65 21.15
C LYS A 2 9.33 4.15 20.26
N LEU A 3 8.14 3.56 20.38
CA LEU A 3 6.95 3.98 19.63
C LEU A 3 6.59 5.45 19.88
N SER A 4 6.69 5.91 21.13
CA SER A 4 6.42 7.29 21.55
C SER A 4 7.25 8.36 20.82
N GLN A 5 8.40 7.99 20.24
CA GLN A 5 9.22 8.92 19.44
C GLN A 5 8.59 9.24 18.08
N PHE A 6 7.63 8.42 17.62
CA PHE A 6 6.95 8.61 16.34
C PHE A 6 5.57 9.27 16.50
N GLU A 7 5.34 9.91 17.64
CA GLU A 7 4.11 10.63 17.93
C GLU A 7 4.18 12.09 17.46
N TYR A 8 3.15 12.54 16.78
CA TYR A 8 2.94 13.95 16.47
C TYR A 8 1.44 14.24 16.36
N THR A 9 1.06 15.50 16.56
CA THR A 9 -0.35 15.91 16.45
C THR A 9 -0.67 16.22 15.00
N LEU A 10 -1.59 15.45 14.41
CA LEU A 10 -2.11 15.67 13.06
C LEU A 10 -3.53 16.26 13.14
N PRO A 11 -3.76 17.50 12.70
CA PRO A 11 -5.11 18.05 12.58
C PRO A 11 -5.96 17.25 11.59
N GLU A 12 -7.20 16.91 11.97
CA GLU A 12 -8.10 16.08 11.14
C GLU A 12 -8.39 16.70 9.76
N ASN A 13 -8.43 18.04 9.66
CA ASN A 13 -8.65 18.76 8.40
C ASN A 13 -7.49 18.61 7.39
N LEU A 14 -6.35 18.05 7.79
CA LEU A 14 -5.24 17.73 6.90
C LEU A 14 -5.33 16.31 6.34
N LEU A 15 -6.25 15.46 6.81
CA LEU A 15 -6.51 14.16 6.19
C LEU A 15 -7.29 14.34 4.89
N ALA A 16 -6.78 13.79 3.78
CA ALA A 16 -7.43 13.90 2.48
C ALA A 16 -8.52 12.83 2.28
N GLU A 17 -9.79 13.24 2.17
CA GLU A 17 -10.87 12.32 1.81
C GLU A 17 -10.98 12.04 0.30
N PHE A 18 -10.45 12.94 -0.52
CA PHE A 18 -10.38 12.82 -1.97
C PHE A 18 -8.96 13.11 -2.45
N PRO A 19 -8.49 12.44 -3.52
CA PRO A 19 -7.23 12.80 -4.15
C PRO A 19 -7.36 14.15 -4.87
N SER A 20 -6.21 14.78 -5.17
CA SER A 20 -6.15 15.95 -6.06
C SER A 20 -6.92 15.70 -7.36
N GLU A 21 -7.57 16.71 -7.95
CA GLU A 21 -8.33 16.58 -9.21
C GLU A 21 -7.47 15.94 -10.30
N HIS A 22 -6.27 16.48 -10.51
CA HIS A 22 -5.23 15.89 -11.34
C HIS A 22 -4.15 15.21 -10.48
N ARG A 23 -3.77 13.99 -10.86
CA ARG A 23 -2.86 13.13 -10.08
C ARG A 23 -1.53 13.81 -9.76
N ASP A 24 -0.95 14.50 -10.74
CA ASP A 24 0.37 15.11 -10.68
C ASP A 24 0.36 16.58 -10.22
N GLU A 25 -0.76 17.03 -9.64
CA GLU A 25 -0.93 18.37 -9.07
C GLU A 25 -0.96 18.42 -7.54
N ALA A 26 -0.83 17.26 -6.88
CA ALA A 26 -0.57 17.21 -5.44
C ALA A 26 0.72 17.97 -5.08
N LYS A 27 0.81 18.50 -3.85
CA LYS A 27 2.06 19.11 -3.39
C LYS A 27 3.15 18.03 -3.27
N LEU A 28 4.39 18.46 -3.48
CA LEU A 28 5.57 17.65 -3.30
C LEU A 28 6.51 18.36 -2.33
N MET A 29 6.85 17.73 -1.21
CA MET A 29 7.94 18.15 -0.36
C MET A 29 9.21 17.41 -0.78
N VAL A 30 10.27 18.13 -1.13
CA VAL A 30 11.56 17.52 -1.48
C VAL A 30 12.50 17.66 -0.32
N ILE A 31 13.08 16.55 0.13
CA ILE A 31 13.92 16.48 1.31
C ILE A 31 15.29 15.93 0.88
N ASN A 32 16.34 16.72 1.07
CA ASN A 32 17.71 16.31 0.79
C ASN A 32 18.39 15.85 2.07
N ARG A 33 18.71 14.56 2.15
CA ARG A 33 19.30 13.99 3.38
C ARG A 33 20.74 14.43 3.62
N LYS A 34 21.44 14.90 2.60
CA LYS A 34 22.86 15.27 2.70
C LYS A 34 23.05 16.58 3.46
N ASP A 35 22.16 17.55 3.24
CA ASP A 35 22.25 18.89 3.84
C ASP A 35 21.03 19.27 4.71
N GLY A 36 19.98 18.45 4.72
CA GLY A 36 18.77 18.69 5.50
C GLY A 36 17.86 19.78 4.94
N SER A 37 18.05 20.18 3.68
CA SER A 37 17.17 21.15 3.00
C SER A 37 15.81 20.54 2.66
N ILE A 38 14.79 21.39 2.73
CA ILE A 38 13.40 21.09 2.42
C ILE A 38 12.93 22.10 1.36
N GLU A 39 12.35 21.61 0.27
CA GLU A 39 11.74 22.44 -0.78
C GLU A 39 10.26 22.07 -0.97
N HIS A 40 9.46 23.05 -1.36
CA HIS A 40 8.06 22.86 -1.71
C HIS A 40 7.86 23.00 -3.22
N LYS A 41 7.30 21.97 -3.85
CA LYS A 41 7.05 21.86 -5.29
C LYS A 41 5.65 21.29 -5.55
N ILE A 42 5.33 21.09 -6.82
CA ILE A 42 4.18 20.31 -7.27
C ILE A 42 4.68 18.96 -7.77
N PHE A 43 3.88 17.88 -7.65
CA PHE A 43 4.32 16.52 -7.97
C PHE A 43 4.89 16.38 -9.38
N LYS A 44 4.32 17.04 -10.39
CA LYS A 44 4.87 17.04 -11.77
C LYS A 44 6.31 17.56 -11.88
N ASP A 45 6.81 18.30 -10.90
CA ASP A 45 8.20 18.78 -10.86
C ASP A 45 9.20 17.69 -10.46
N VAL A 46 8.73 16.51 -10.02
CA VAL A 46 9.57 15.35 -9.68
C VAL A 46 10.55 14.99 -10.79
N ILE A 47 10.16 15.19 -12.05
CA ILE A 47 11.00 14.97 -13.24
C ILE A 47 12.32 15.77 -13.20
N ASN A 48 12.36 16.90 -12.49
CA ASN A 48 13.54 17.76 -12.43
C ASN A 48 14.63 17.21 -11.50
N TYR A 49 14.34 16.19 -10.71
CA TYR A 49 15.26 15.59 -9.73
C TYR A 49 15.96 14.31 -10.22
N PHE A 50 15.57 13.82 -11.40
CA PHE A 50 16.09 12.59 -12.01
C PHE A 50 16.74 12.87 -13.36
N ASP A 51 17.84 12.19 -13.65
CA ASP A 51 18.61 12.33 -14.88
C ASP A 51 18.37 11.14 -15.82
N GLU A 52 18.89 11.21 -17.04
CA GLU A 52 18.82 10.10 -17.99
C GLU A 52 19.37 8.83 -17.34
N LYS A 53 18.70 7.70 -17.57
CA LYS A 53 18.98 6.37 -17.02
C LYS A 53 18.73 6.23 -15.51
N ASP A 54 18.36 7.27 -14.76
CA ASP A 54 17.91 7.03 -13.39
C ASP A 54 16.70 6.06 -13.38
N VAL A 55 16.55 5.28 -12.31
CA VAL A 55 15.52 4.22 -12.23
C VAL A 55 14.40 4.65 -11.28
N MET A 56 13.15 4.53 -11.73
CA MET A 56 11.98 4.51 -10.85
C MET A 56 11.44 3.09 -10.74
N VAL A 57 11.32 2.61 -9.49
CA VAL A 57 10.78 1.29 -9.19
C VAL A 57 9.36 1.43 -8.66
N PHE A 58 8.42 0.76 -9.31
CA PHE A 58 6.99 0.83 -9.01
C PHE A 58 6.45 -0.47 -8.42
N ASN A 59 5.41 -0.37 -7.59
CA ASN A 59 4.60 -1.53 -7.19
C ASN A 59 3.42 -1.70 -8.14
N ASN A 60 3.43 -2.70 -9.00
CA ASN A 60 2.40 -2.94 -10.02
C ASN A 60 1.18 -3.76 -9.51
N THR A 61 1.06 -3.92 -8.19
CA THR A 61 -0.10 -4.55 -7.57
C THR A 61 -1.39 -3.82 -7.93
N LYS A 62 -2.47 -4.59 -8.06
CA LYS A 62 -3.80 -4.12 -8.41
C LYS A 62 -4.76 -4.43 -7.28
N VAL A 63 -5.40 -3.37 -6.77
CA VAL A 63 -6.48 -3.47 -5.78
C VAL A 63 -7.71 -4.09 -6.43
N PHE A 64 -8.31 -5.07 -5.77
CA PHE A 64 -9.62 -5.61 -6.12
C PHE A 64 -10.68 -5.12 -5.12
N PRO A 65 -11.97 -5.08 -5.50
CA PRO A 65 -13.04 -4.62 -4.61
C PRO A 65 -13.28 -5.64 -3.48
N ALA A 66 -12.49 -5.49 -2.42
CA ALA A 66 -12.36 -6.47 -1.36
C ALA A 66 -13.45 -6.35 -0.27
N ARG A 67 -14.26 -5.28 -0.25
CA ARG A 67 -15.26 -5.05 0.79
C ARG A 67 -16.65 -5.49 0.33
N LEU A 68 -17.22 -6.48 0.98
CA LEU A 68 -18.57 -6.99 0.75
C LEU A 68 -19.47 -6.70 1.95
N TYR A 69 -20.75 -6.49 1.68
CA TYR A 69 -21.78 -6.42 2.72
C TYR A 69 -22.77 -7.57 2.54
N GLY A 70 -22.98 -8.32 3.62
CA GLY A 70 -23.91 -9.44 3.62
C GLY A 70 -24.77 -9.50 4.88
N ASN A 71 -25.73 -10.39 4.85
CA ASN A 71 -26.69 -10.64 5.93
C ASN A 71 -26.53 -12.06 6.47
N LYS A 72 -26.72 -12.21 7.78
CA LYS A 72 -26.70 -13.53 8.43
C LYS A 72 -28.05 -14.25 8.28
N GLU A 73 -28.03 -15.52 7.85
CA GLU A 73 -29.17 -16.43 7.52
C GLU A 73 -30.41 -16.37 8.43
N LYS A 74 -30.26 -16.00 9.71
CA LYS A 74 -31.34 -16.08 10.72
C LYS A 74 -31.67 -14.76 11.41
N THR A 75 -30.74 -13.82 11.43
CA THR A 75 -30.90 -12.60 12.22
C THR A 75 -31.02 -11.36 11.36
N GLY A 76 -30.78 -11.45 10.05
CA GLY A 76 -30.73 -10.29 9.14
C GLY A 76 -29.67 -9.27 9.57
N ALA A 77 -28.72 -9.67 10.41
CA ALA A 77 -27.70 -8.75 10.90
C ALA A 77 -26.76 -8.45 9.74
N LYS A 78 -26.56 -7.15 9.45
CA LYS A 78 -25.59 -6.69 8.46
C LYS A 78 -24.18 -6.98 8.95
N ILE A 79 -23.37 -7.58 8.08
CA ILE A 79 -21.99 -7.99 8.33
C ILE A 79 -21.14 -7.43 7.19
N GLU A 80 -20.08 -6.71 7.55
CA GLU A 80 -19.00 -6.38 6.63
C GLU A 80 -18.07 -7.58 6.52
N VAL A 81 -17.75 -7.98 5.28
CA VAL A 81 -16.77 -9.01 4.97
C VAL A 81 -15.70 -8.37 4.11
N PHE A 82 -14.47 -8.38 4.62
CA PHE A 82 -13.32 -7.81 3.93
C PHE A 82 -12.41 -8.95 3.47
N LEU A 83 -12.40 -9.22 2.17
CA LEU A 83 -11.59 -10.24 1.53
C LEU A 83 -10.11 -9.89 1.72
N LEU A 84 -9.28 -10.84 2.17
CA LEU A 84 -7.83 -10.64 2.30
C LEU A 84 -7.08 -11.33 1.17
N ARG A 85 -7.29 -12.64 1.04
CA ARG A 85 -6.64 -13.47 0.02
C ARG A 85 -7.43 -14.73 -0.24
N GLU A 86 -7.28 -15.24 -1.44
CA GLU A 86 -7.78 -16.54 -1.81
C GLU A 86 -6.81 -17.64 -1.33
N LEU A 87 -7.33 -18.61 -0.60
CA LEU A 87 -6.57 -19.75 -0.09
C LEU A 87 -6.61 -20.93 -1.05
N ASN A 88 -7.74 -21.15 -1.71
CA ASN A 88 -7.92 -22.24 -2.66
C ASN A 88 -9.00 -21.87 -3.70
N PRO A 89 -8.62 -21.68 -4.98
CA PRO A 89 -9.56 -21.32 -6.05
C PRO A 89 -10.60 -22.40 -6.36
N GLU A 90 -10.23 -23.69 -6.34
CA GLU A 90 -11.11 -24.82 -6.69
C GLU A 90 -12.28 -24.94 -5.71
N THR A 91 -11.98 -24.75 -4.42
CA THR A 91 -12.97 -24.82 -3.33
C THR A 91 -13.47 -23.45 -2.90
N ARG A 92 -12.98 -22.38 -3.55
CA ARG A 92 -13.31 -20.97 -3.27
C ARG A 92 -13.20 -20.63 -1.79
N LEU A 93 -12.09 -21.07 -1.20
CA LEU A 93 -11.75 -20.74 0.18
C LEU A 93 -11.02 -19.41 0.24
N TRP A 94 -11.48 -18.53 1.11
CA TRP A 94 -10.97 -17.19 1.29
C TRP A 94 -10.67 -16.91 2.76
N ASP A 95 -9.52 -16.27 2.99
CA ASP A 95 -9.19 -15.64 4.26
C ASP A 95 -9.81 -14.24 4.25
N VAL A 96 -10.61 -13.92 5.26
CA VAL A 96 -11.35 -12.65 5.32
C VAL A 96 -11.33 -12.08 6.74
N LEU A 97 -11.55 -10.76 6.87
CA LEU A 97 -12.00 -10.16 8.13
C LEU A 97 -13.50 -9.98 8.11
N VAL A 98 -14.14 -10.13 9.28
CA VAL A 98 -15.57 -9.88 9.45
C VAL A 98 -15.83 -8.85 10.53
N ASP A 99 -16.79 -7.96 10.32
CA ASP A 99 -17.23 -6.98 11.31
C ASP A 99 -18.77 -6.93 11.38
N PRO A 100 -19.41 -7.19 12.54
CA PRO A 100 -18.83 -7.57 13.84
C PRO A 100 -18.50 -9.07 13.96
N ALA A 101 -17.21 -9.39 14.12
CA ALA A 101 -16.71 -10.77 14.23
C ALA A 101 -17.35 -11.62 15.34
N ARG A 102 -17.68 -11.00 16.48
CA ARG A 102 -18.30 -11.71 17.63
C ARG A 102 -19.63 -12.38 17.29
N LYS A 103 -20.31 -11.91 16.23
CA LYS A 103 -21.61 -12.45 15.80
C LYS A 103 -21.50 -13.62 14.81
N ILE A 104 -20.29 -13.93 14.35
CA ILE A 104 -20.02 -14.92 13.29
C ILE A 104 -19.30 -16.14 13.85
N ARG A 105 -19.93 -17.30 13.75
CA ARG A 105 -19.41 -18.61 14.19
C ARG A 105 -19.28 -19.57 13.02
N ILE A 106 -18.45 -20.60 13.18
CA ILE A 106 -18.31 -21.71 12.24
C ILE A 106 -19.70 -22.33 11.96
N GLY A 107 -19.94 -22.67 10.69
CA GLY A 107 -21.20 -23.17 10.16
C GLY A 107 -22.28 -22.11 9.93
N ASN A 108 -22.03 -20.83 10.24
CA ASN A 108 -22.96 -19.76 9.85
C ASN A 108 -22.86 -19.50 8.34
N LYS A 109 -24.02 -19.22 7.73
CA LYS A 109 -24.09 -18.74 6.34
C LYS A 109 -24.30 -17.24 6.28
N LEU A 110 -23.60 -16.62 5.34
CA LEU A 110 -23.66 -15.20 4.99
C LEU A 110 -24.20 -15.09 3.57
N TYR A 111 -25.17 -14.21 3.36
CA TYR A 111 -25.82 -13.96 2.09
C TYR A 111 -25.45 -12.57 1.61
N PHE A 112 -25.00 -12.46 0.37
CA PHE A 112 -24.55 -11.21 -0.25
C PHE A 112 -25.42 -10.88 -1.46
N GLY A 113 -25.61 -9.58 -1.71
CA GLY A 113 -26.54 -9.09 -2.72
C GLY A 113 -27.98 -8.99 -2.19
N GLU A 114 -28.78 -8.12 -2.81
CA GLU A 114 -30.21 -7.97 -2.48
C GLU A 114 -31.02 -9.21 -2.88
N ASP A 115 -30.54 -9.93 -3.89
CA ASP A 115 -31.10 -11.17 -4.43
C ASP A 115 -30.52 -12.43 -3.77
N GLU A 116 -29.65 -12.27 -2.76
CA GLU A 116 -28.97 -13.37 -2.09
C GLU A 116 -28.17 -14.28 -3.04
N SER A 117 -27.74 -13.72 -4.18
CA SER A 117 -27.10 -14.46 -5.29
C SER A 117 -25.74 -15.06 -4.96
N LEU A 118 -25.09 -14.62 -3.88
CA LEU A 118 -23.85 -15.20 -3.40
C LEU A 118 -23.98 -15.59 -1.93
N VAL A 119 -23.62 -16.83 -1.61
CA VAL A 119 -23.64 -17.34 -0.24
C VAL A 119 -22.23 -17.75 0.17
N ALA A 120 -21.84 -17.49 1.42
CA ALA A 120 -20.62 -18.02 1.99
C ALA A 120 -20.87 -18.73 3.32
N GLU A 121 -20.21 -19.87 3.51
CA GLU A 121 -20.19 -20.60 4.76
C GLU A 121 -18.91 -20.31 5.53
N VAL A 122 -19.03 -20.08 6.84
CA VAL A 122 -17.88 -19.92 7.73
C VAL A 122 -17.31 -21.29 8.07
N ILE A 123 -16.11 -21.58 7.58
CA ILE A 123 -15.45 -22.88 7.77
C ILE A 123 -14.56 -22.89 9.00
N ASP A 124 -13.86 -21.78 9.27
CA ASP A 124 -12.92 -21.70 10.39
C ASP A 124 -12.76 -20.27 10.94
N ASN A 125 -12.16 -20.17 12.12
CA ASN A 125 -11.69 -18.91 12.70
C ASN A 125 -10.18 -18.76 12.45
N THR A 126 -9.76 -17.58 12.00
CA THR A 126 -8.33 -17.23 11.90
C THR A 126 -7.95 -16.24 13.00
N THR A 127 -6.82 -15.55 12.86
CA THR A 127 -6.35 -14.56 13.84
C THR A 127 -7.19 -13.28 13.79
N ASN A 128 -7.35 -12.63 14.95
CA ASN A 128 -7.85 -11.26 15.10
C ASN A 128 -9.03 -10.85 14.17
N ARG A 129 -10.26 -11.21 14.53
CA ARG A 129 -11.50 -10.97 13.73
C ARG A 129 -11.57 -11.71 12.38
N GLY A 130 -10.55 -12.48 12.02
CA GLY A 130 -10.51 -13.21 10.77
C GLY A 130 -11.34 -14.50 10.75
N ARG A 131 -11.78 -14.90 9.57
CA ARG A 131 -12.53 -16.12 9.27
C ARG A 131 -12.03 -16.73 7.98
N THR A 132 -12.15 -18.05 7.86
CA THR A 132 -12.08 -18.73 6.57
C THR A 132 -13.50 -18.90 6.05
N LEU A 133 -13.80 -18.32 4.89
CA LEU A 133 -15.08 -18.49 4.22
C LEU A 133 -14.93 -19.43 3.03
N ARG A 134 -15.95 -20.28 2.81
CA ARG A 134 -16.16 -20.99 1.56
C ARG A 134 -17.32 -20.36 0.83
N PHE A 135 -17.07 -19.83 -0.36
CA PHE A 135 -18.14 -19.31 -1.21
C PHE A 135 -18.86 -20.43 -1.95
N LEU A 136 -20.18 -20.50 -1.75
CA LEU A 136 -21.10 -21.41 -2.40
C LEU A 136 -21.70 -20.67 -3.59
N TYR A 137 -21.22 -20.98 -4.79
CA TYR A 137 -21.66 -20.35 -6.03
C TYR A 137 -21.84 -21.45 -7.10
N ASP A 138 -22.93 -21.43 -7.84
CA ASP A 138 -23.17 -22.43 -8.89
C ASP A 138 -22.85 -21.81 -10.25
N GLY A 139 -21.66 -22.10 -10.77
CA GLY A 139 -21.13 -21.47 -11.98
C GLY A 139 -19.61 -21.61 -12.11
N SER A 140 -19.05 -21.04 -13.17
CA SER A 140 -17.60 -21.08 -13.39
C SER A 140 -16.84 -20.25 -12.35
N TYR A 141 -15.53 -20.50 -12.22
CA TYR A 141 -14.68 -19.67 -11.37
C TYR A 141 -14.63 -18.20 -11.86
N GLN A 142 -14.69 -17.99 -13.18
CA GLN A 142 -14.70 -16.65 -13.77
C GLN A 142 -15.98 -15.89 -13.41
N ASP A 143 -17.13 -16.56 -13.49
CA ASP A 143 -18.42 -15.96 -13.10
C ASP A 143 -18.45 -15.63 -11.60
N PHE A 144 -17.89 -16.50 -10.76
CA PHE A 144 -17.73 -16.24 -9.33
C PHE A 144 -16.88 -14.98 -9.07
N ARG A 145 -15.74 -14.82 -9.76
CA ARG A 145 -14.88 -13.63 -9.63
C ARG A 145 -15.58 -12.37 -10.13
N ALA A 146 -16.35 -12.47 -11.22
CA ALA A 146 -17.16 -11.36 -11.70
C ALA A 146 -18.22 -10.97 -10.66
N LYS A 147 -18.86 -11.94 -10.01
CA LYS A 147 -19.86 -11.68 -8.97
C LYS A 147 -19.26 -11.06 -7.71
N LEU A 148 -18.07 -11.50 -7.28
CA LEU A 148 -17.32 -10.83 -6.21
C LEU A 148 -17.01 -9.37 -6.56
N THR A 149 -16.69 -9.09 -7.82
CA THR A 149 -16.40 -7.74 -8.29
C THR A 149 -17.64 -6.87 -8.32
N GLU A 150 -18.78 -7.42 -8.76
CA GLU A 150 -20.07 -6.75 -8.80
C GLU A 150 -20.58 -6.37 -7.40
N LEU A 151 -20.47 -7.29 -6.44
CA LEU A 151 -20.93 -7.09 -5.06
C LEU A 151 -19.93 -6.31 -4.21
N GLY A 152 -18.67 -6.28 -4.63
CA GLY A 152 -17.56 -5.68 -3.91
C GLY A 152 -17.53 -4.16 -4.05
N GLN A 153 -17.05 -3.50 -2.99
CA GLN A 153 -16.72 -2.08 -3.00
C GLN A 153 -15.21 -1.89 -2.90
N THR A 154 -14.73 -0.77 -3.46
CA THR A 154 -13.35 -0.32 -3.30
C THR A 154 -13.01 -0.23 -1.82
N PRO A 155 -11.94 -0.92 -1.36
CA PRO A 155 -11.60 -0.99 0.06
C PRO A 155 -10.90 0.29 0.53
N LEU A 156 -11.64 1.40 0.59
CA LEU A 156 -11.11 2.66 1.09
C LEU A 156 -10.65 2.52 2.56
N PRO A 157 -9.52 3.14 2.93
CA PRO A 157 -9.06 3.17 4.30
C PRO A 157 -10.09 3.79 5.26
N LYS A 158 -10.15 3.30 6.49
CA LYS A 158 -11.19 3.67 7.49
C LYS A 158 -11.26 5.15 7.87
N TYR A 159 -10.24 5.94 7.59
CA TYR A 159 -10.26 7.39 7.87
C TYR A 159 -11.10 8.17 6.86
N ILE A 160 -11.35 7.61 5.67
CA ILE A 160 -12.24 8.20 4.68
C ILE A 160 -13.67 7.86 5.10
N THR A 161 -14.42 8.85 5.57
CA THR A 161 -15.73 8.64 6.20
C THR A 161 -16.91 8.73 5.24
N ARG A 162 -16.70 9.32 4.07
CA ARG A 162 -17.67 9.35 2.97
C ARG A 162 -17.90 7.97 2.35
N ASP A 163 -19.03 7.83 1.67
CA ASP A 163 -19.33 6.65 0.87
C ASP A 163 -18.37 6.50 -0.32
N VAL A 164 -18.23 5.25 -0.78
CA VAL A 164 -17.47 4.92 -1.99
C VAL A 164 -18.22 5.44 -3.20
N VAL A 165 -17.53 6.18 -4.07
CA VAL A 165 -18.08 6.70 -5.33
C VAL A 165 -17.47 5.96 -6.52
N PRO A 166 -18.10 5.96 -7.71
CA PRO A 166 -17.59 5.24 -8.88
C PRO A 166 -16.14 5.59 -9.24
N GLU A 167 -15.75 6.86 -9.05
CA GLU A 167 -14.40 7.34 -9.32
C GLU A 167 -13.34 6.65 -8.45
N ASP A 168 -13.67 6.16 -7.25
CA ASP A 168 -12.71 5.48 -6.38
C ASP A 168 -12.16 4.20 -7.00
N ALA A 169 -12.94 3.51 -7.85
CA ALA A 169 -12.49 2.31 -8.54
C ALA A 169 -11.27 2.59 -9.45
N GLU A 170 -11.22 3.79 -10.05
CA GLU A 170 -10.10 4.24 -10.87
C GLU A 170 -9.04 5.00 -10.04
N ARG A 171 -9.48 5.84 -9.10
CA ARG A 171 -8.63 6.78 -8.36
C ARG A 171 -7.89 6.13 -7.19
N TYR A 172 -8.44 5.07 -6.59
CA TYR A 172 -7.76 4.24 -5.59
C TYR A 172 -6.92 3.12 -6.25
N GLN A 173 -6.33 3.42 -7.40
CA GLN A 173 -5.47 2.53 -8.16
C GLN A 173 -4.40 3.34 -8.88
N THR A 174 -3.21 2.76 -9.01
CA THR A 174 -2.16 3.31 -9.87
C THR A 174 -2.48 3.04 -11.33
N ILE A 175 -2.07 3.95 -12.22
CA ILE A 175 -2.33 3.83 -13.66
C ILE A 175 -1.53 2.70 -14.35
N TYR A 176 -0.62 2.06 -13.61
CA TYR A 176 0.23 0.94 -14.04
C TYR A 176 -0.06 -0.35 -13.27
N ALA A 177 -1.18 -0.43 -12.53
CA ALA A 177 -1.60 -1.62 -11.81
C ALA A 177 -1.92 -2.78 -12.79
N LYS A 178 -1.37 -3.97 -12.50
CA LYS A 178 -1.45 -5.16 -13.37
C LYS A 178 -1.80 -6.42 -12.59
N GLU A 179 -1.14 -6.65 -11.46
CA GLU A 179 -1.19 -7.91 -10.72
C GLU A 179 -2.23 -7.86 -9.60
N GLU A 180 -3.38 -8.48 -9.80
CA GLU A 180 -4.48 -8.46 -8.84
C GLU A 180 -4.19 -9.27 -7.58
N GLY A 181 -4.37 -8.65 -6.40
CA GLY A 181 -4.20 -9.35 -5.13
C GLY A 181 -4.05 -8.44 -3.90
N ALA A 182 -3.92 -7.12 -4.08
CA ALA A 182 -3.89 -6.20 -2.96
C ALA A 182 -5.29 -5.79 -2.50
N VAL A 183 -5.40 -5.47 -1.22
CA VAL A 183 -6.62 -4.90 -0.63
C VAL A 183 -6.45 -3.42 -0.25
N ALA A 184 -5.29 -2.87 -0.56
CA ALA A 184 -4.99 -1.45 -0.43
C ALA A 184 -4.02 -1.01 -1.52
N ALA A 185 -4.10 0.26 -1.91
CA ALA A 185 -3.31 0.78 -3.01
C ALA A 185 -1.89 1.18 -2.57
N PRO A 186 -0.86 1.06 -3.44
CA PRO A 186 0.44 1.69 -3.24
C PRO A 186 0.30 3.21 -3.48
N THR A 187 -0.14 3.91 -2.44
CA THR A 187 -0.65 5.29 -2.50
C THR A 187 0.32 6.32 -3.07
N ALA A 188 1.62 6.15 -2.87
CA ALA A 188 2.64 7.04 -3.44
C ALA A 188 2.64 7.02 -4.98
N GLY A 189 2.22 5.91 -5.57
CA GLY A 189 2.07 5.73 -7.00
C GLY A 189 0.85 6.42 -7.60
N LEU A 190 -0.13 6.82 -6.79
CA LEU A 190 -1.38 7.43 -7.27
C LEU A 190 -1.16 8.80 -7.90
N HIS A 191 -0.05 9.46 -7.55
CA HIS A 191 0.36 10.78 -8.01
C HIS A 191 0.87 10.81 -9.46
N PHE A 192 1.20 9.65 -10.03
CA PHE A 192 1.69 9.59 -11.40
C PHE A 192 0.53 9.68 -12.39
N SER A 193 0.53 10.75 -13.20
CA SER A 193 -0.33 10.88 -14.37
C SER A 193 0.28 10.15 -15.58
N LYS A 194 -0.56 9.83 -16.58
CA LYS A 194 -0.09 9.25 -17.85
C LYS A 194 0.88 10.21 -18.56
N HIS A 195 0.60 11.52 -18.48
CA HIS A 195 1.46 12.55 -19.06
C HIS A 195 2.83 12.61 -18.37
N LEU A 196 2.86 12.57 -17.04
CA LEU A 196 4.10 12.58 -16.28
C LEU A 196 4.94 11.34 -16.56
N LEU A 197 4.35 10.14 -16.54
CA LEU A 197 5.08 8.91 -16.89
C LEU A 197 5.67 8.99 -18.29
N LYS A 198 4.92 9.51 -19.27
CA LYS A 198 5.43 9.64 -20.63
C LYS A 198 6.58 10.64 -20.73
N ARG A 199 6.52 11.76 -19.99
CA ARG A 199 7.62 12.74 -19.92
C ARG A 199 8.87 12.15 -19.28
N LEU A 200 8.72 11.36 -18.22
CA LEU A 200 9.82 10.65 -17.56
C LEU A 200 10.47 9.64 -18.52
N GLU A 201 9.67 8.86 -19.25
CA GLU A 201 10.15 7.91 -20.26
C GLU A 201 10.91 8.63 -21.40
N ILE A 202 10.36 9.75 -21.91
CA ILE A 202 11.02 10.56 -22.95
C ILE A 202 12.34 11.17 -22.46
N LYS A 203 12.43 11.51 -21.16
CA LYS A 203 13.68 11.97 -20.53
C LYS A 203 14.74 10.87 -20.45
N GLY A 204 14.36 9.61 -20.66
CA GLY A 204 15.25 8.45 -20.59
C GLY A 204 15.33 7.82 -19.22
N ILE A 205 14.33 8.00 -18.35
CA ILE A 205 14.25 7.34 -17.04
C ILE A 205 13.82 5.89 -17.24
N ASP A 206 14.54 4.96 -16.62
CA ASP A 206 14.26 3.54 -16.67
C ASP A 206 13.17 3.17 -15.64
N PHE A 207 12.25 2.30 -16.02
CA PHE A 207 11.18 1.81 -15.13
C PHE A 207 11.36 0.33 -14.80
N ALA A 208 11.36 0.02 -13.51
CA ALA A 208 11.29 -1.35 -13.00
C ALA A 208 9.99 -1.55 -12.22
N GLU A 209 9.44 -2.76 -12.27
CA GLU A 209 8.20 -3.11 -11.56
C GLU A 209 8.47 -4.26 -10.60
N VAL A 210 8.01 -4.13 -9.37
CA VAL A 210 7.90 -5.23 -8.42
C VAL A 210 6.43 -5.39 -8.05
N THR A 211 6.05 -6.56 -7.54
CA THR A 211 4.70 -6.78 -7.01
C THR A 211 4.79 -6.96 -5.51
N LEU A 212 3.98 -6.22 -4.77
CA LEU A 212 3.67 -6.49 -3.37
C LEU A 212 2.16 -6.36 -3.18
N HIS A 213 1.50 -7.46 -2.81
CA HIS A 213 0.08 -7.46 -2.48
C HIS A 213 -0.11 -6.94 -1.06
N ILE A 214 -0.55 -5.68 -0.97
CA ILE A 214 -0.64 -4.95 0.29
C ILE A 214 -1.84 -5.50 1.07
N GLY A 215 -1.58 -5.94 2.29
CA GLY A 215 -2.58 -6.40 3.24
C GLY A 215 -3.04 -5.28 4.16
N LEU A 216 -4.10 -5.53 4.93
CA LEU A 216 -4.57 -4.58 5.95
C LEU A 216 -3.56 -4.34 7.08
N GLY A 217 -2.68 -5.31 7.34
CA GLY A 217 -1.62 -5.21 8.36
C GLY A 217 -0.72 -3.99 8.19
N THR A 218 -0.54 -3.50 6.97
CA THR A 218 0.22 -2.26 6.71
C THR A 218 -0.36 -1.03 7.42
N PHE A 219 -1.67 -1.01 7.70
CA PHE A 219 -2.35 0.09 8.39
C PHE A 219 -2.74 -0.24 9.83
N SER A 220 -2.40 -1.43 10.32
CA SER A 220 -2.65 -1.81 11.70
C SER A 220 -1.79 -0.96 12.65
N PRO A 221 -2.34 -0.51 13.79
CA PRO A 221 -1.58 0.26 14.75
C PRO A 221 -0.46 -0.61 15.37
N VAL A 222 0.68 0.03 15.67
CA VAL A 222 1.71 -0.59 16.49
C VAL A 222 1.30 -0.45 17.95
N GLU A 223 1.10 -1.58 18.63
CA GLU A 223 0.62 -1.60 20.03
C GLU A 223 1.75 -1.78 21.06
N VAL A 224 2.99 -1.97 20.61
CA VAL A 224 4.15 -2.24 21.48
C VAL A 224 5.09 -1.03 21.51
N GLU A 225 5.51 -0.65 22.72
CA GLU A 225 6.43 0.47 22.91
C GLU A 225 7.85 0.16 22.39
N ASP A 226 8.28 -1.09 22.56
CA ASP A 226 9.54 -1.60 22.01
C ASP A 226 9.31 -2.14 20.60
N LEU A 227 9.76 -1.38 19.61
CA LEU A 227 9.56 -1.69 18.18
C LEU A 227 10.18 -3.04 17.78
N SER A 228 11.22 -3.51 18.46
CA SER A 228 11.83 -4.81 18.15
C SER A 228 10.90 -6.01 18.39
N LYS A 229 9.83 -5.81 19.17
CA LYS A 229 8.83 -6.82 19.50
C LYS A 229 7.60 -6.78 18.59
N HIS A 230 7.49 -5.77 17.72
CA HIS A 230 6.37 -5.67 16.80
C HIS A 230 6.48 -6.74 15.72
N LYS A 231 5.37 -7.41 15.42
CA LYS A 231 5.28 -8.40 14.35
C LYS A 231 4.43 -7.85 13.24
N MET A 232 5.02 -7.70 12.06
CA MET A 232 4.28 -7.37 10.84
C MET A 232 3.51 -8.59 10.35
N ASP A 233 2.35 -8.34 9.76
CA ASP A 233 1.68 -9.33 8.93
C ASP A 233 2.51 -9.60 7.68
N SER A 234 2.47 -10.84 7.20
CA SER A 234 3.16 -11.25 5.99
C SER A 234 2.40 -10.81 4.75
N GLU A 235 3.10 -10.22 3.80
CA GLU A 235 2.56 -9.82 2.49
C GLU A 235 3.32 -10.53 1.38
N GLN A 236 2.60 -10.89 0.32
CA GLN A 236 3.20 -11.59 -0.81
C GLN A 236 3.97 -10.60 -1.68
N ILE A 237 5.17 -11.00 -2.09
CA ILE A 237 6.03 -10.24 -3.00
C ILE A 237 6.49 -11.09 -4.18
N LYS A 238 6.68 -10.43 -5.32
CA LYS A 238 7.28 -10.97 -6.54
C LYS A 238 8.25 -9.96 -7.13
N VAL A 239 9.47 -10.41 -7.40
CA VAL A 239 10.53 -9.67 -8.09
C VAL A 239 11.03 -10.59 -9.21
N ASP A 240 10.90 -10.14 -10.45
CA ASP A 240 11.31 -10.89 -11.63
C ASP A 240 12.73 -10.53 -12.09
N GLU A 241 13.22 -11.29 -13.09
CA GLU A 241 14.53 -11.09 -13.69
C GLU A 241 14.67 -9.68 -14.29
N LYS A 242 13.61 -9.16 -14.93
CA LYS A 242 13.63 -7.85 -15.59
C LYS A 242 13.88 -6.73 -14.58
N ALA A 243 13.12 -6.69 -13.48
CA ALA A 243 13.31 -5.73 -12.40
C ALA A 243 14.70 -5.86 -11.79
N THR A 244 15.14 -7.11 -11.56
CA THR A 244 16.46 -7.43 -11.03
C THR A 244 17.59 -6.88 -11.91
N SER A 245 17.51 -7.07 -13.23
CA SER A 245 18.49 -6.58 -14.19
C SER A 245 18.56 -5.05 -14.20
N ILE A 246 17.43 -4.36 -14.35
CA ILE A 246 17.37 -2.89 -14.40
C ILE A 246 17.95 -2.26 -13.13
N ILE A 247 17.48 -2.69 -11.96
CA ILE A 247 17.88 -2.14 -10.66
C ILE A 247 19.36 -2.43 -10.39
N ASN A 248 19.81 -3.66 -10.65
CA ASN A 248 21.19 -4.02 -10.37
C ASN A 248 22.20 -3.37 -11.32
N ASN A 249 21.84 -3.10 -12.58
CA ASN A 249 22.66 -2.35 -13.54
C ASN A 249 22.80 -0.88 -13.11
N ALA A 250 21.68 -0.25 -12.74
CA ALA A 250 21.69 1.10 -12.18
C ALA A 250 22.53 1.19 -10.90
N LYS A 251 22.48 0.15 -10.07
CA LYS A 251 23.30 0.07 -8.87
C LYS A 251 24.80 0.02 -9.18
N SER A 252 25.22 -0.83 -10.13
CA SER A 252 26.64 -0.90 -10.53
C SER A 252 27.16 0.40 -11.13
N GLU A 253 26.30 1.14 -11.81
CA GLU A 253 26.61 2.43 -12.44
C GLU A 253 26.44 3.62 -11.48
N LYS A 254 26.06 3.38 -10.21
CA LYS A 254 25.84 4.41 -9.18
C LYS A 254 24.79 5.47 -9.58
N ARG A 255 23.79 5.06 -10.36
CA ARG A 255 22.63 5.89 -10.74
C ARG A 255 21.67 6.10 -9.57
N LYS A 256 20.71 7.02 -9.69
CA LYS A 256 19.61 7.11 -8.72
C LYS A 256 18.64 5.95 -8.96
N ILE A 257 18.21 5.33 -7.86
CA ILE A 257 17.23 4.26 -7.81
C ILE A 257 16.16 4.72 -6.82
N CYS A 258 15.04 5.18 -7.35
CA CYS A 258 13.92 5.69 -6.58
C CYS A 258 12.89 4.58 -6.31
N ALA A 259 12.68 4.25 -5.05
CA ALA A 259 11.55 3.44 -4.64
C ALA A 259 10.28 4.30 -4.59
N VAL A 260 9.30 4.01 -5.44
CA VAL A 260 7.99 4.69 -5.42
C VAL A 260 7.07 3.97 -4.44
N GLY A 261 7.15 4.40 -3.19
CA GLY A 261 6.37 3.90 -2.06
C GLY A 261 7.16 3.00 -1.13
N THR A 262 6.77 3.02 0.15
CA THR A 262 7.33 2.17 1.21
C THR A 262 7.19 0.68 0.92
N THR A 263 6.18 0.27 0.16
CA THR A 263 5.99 -1.13 -0.25
C THR A 263 7.09 -1.57 -1.20
N VAL A 264 7.49 -0.71 -2.16
CA VAL A 264 8.61 -0.98 -3.05
C VAL A 264 9.90 -1.07 -2.26
N MET A 265 10.11 -0.14 -1.33
CA MET A 265 11.29 -0.16 -0.45
C MET A 265 11.36 -1.46 0.35
N ARG A 266 10.25 -1.89 0.97
CA ARG A 266 10.18 -3.15 1.73
C ARG A 266 10.44 -4.35 0.84
N THR A 267 9.90 -4.39 -0.38
CA THR A 267 10.17 -5.48 -1.33
C THR A 267 11.65 -5.55 -1.68
N ILE A 268 12.24 -4.44 -2.11
CA ILE A 268 13.67 -4.35 -2.45
C ILE A 268 14.52 -4.81 -1.26
N GLU A 269 14.28 -4.26 -0.07
CA GLU A 269 15.06 -4.57 1.12
C GLU A 269 14.87 -6.01 1.59
N SER A 270 13.73 -6.64 1.31
CA SER A 270 13.46 -8.05 1.64
C SER A 270 14.20 -9.03 0.75
N THR A 271 14.59 -8.62 -0.46
CA THR A 271 15.16 -9.52 -1.48
C THR A 271 16.62 -9.18 -1.81
N VAL A 272 17.32 -8.51 -0.90
CA VAL A 272 18.74 -8.18 -1.03
C VAL A 272 19.62 -9.39 -0.68
N SER A 273 20.51 -9.77 -1.60
CA SER A 273 21.56 -10.76 -1.39
C SER A 273 22.67 -10.27 -0.45
N SER A 274 23.53 -11.19 0.01
CA SER A 274 24.76 -10.87 0.75
C SER A 274 25.68 -9.89 0.01
N ASN A 275 25.70 -9.96 -1.33
CA ASN A 275 26.48 -9.06 -2.20
C ASN A 275 25.78 -7.70 -2.44
N ARG A 276 24.74 -7.36 -1.66
CA ARG A 276 23.96 -6.13 -1.77
C ARG A 276 23.29 -5.92 -3.14
N ARG A 277 22.98 -7.01 -3.85
CA ARG A 277 22.23 -7.00 -5.12
C ARG A 277 20.82 -7.52 -4.92
N LEU A 278 19.89 -7.05 -5.73
CA LEU A 278 18.52 -7.56 -5.76
C LEU A 278 18.53 -8.98 -6.32
N ASN A 279 17.73 -9.87 -5.73
CA ASN A 279 17.49 -11.22 -6.23
C ASN A 279 16.06 -11.33 -6.78
N GLU A 280 15.90 -12.21 -7.77
CA GLU A 280 14.58 -12.75 -8.10
C GLU A 280 14.01 -13.46 -6.87
N PHE A 281 12.73 -13.23 -6.62
CA PHE A 281 12.08 -13.78 -5.45
C PHE A 281 10.57 -13.80 -5.64
N THR A 282 9.96 -14.93 -5.30
CA THR A 282 8.50 -15.03 -5.13
C THR A 282 8.26 -15.67 -3.77
N GLY A 283 7.51 -14.98 -2.91
CA GLY A 283 7.29 -15.46 -1.56
C GLY A 283 6.63 -14.42 -0.68
N TRP A 284 6.92 -14.48 0.61
CA TRP A 284 6.31 -13.63 1.63
C TRP A 284 7.36 -12.78 2.32
N THR A 285 7.00 -11.55 2.67
CA THR A 285 7.80 -10.70 3.55
C THR A 285 6.95 -10.18 4.70
N ASN A 286 7.53 -10.20 5.90
CA ASN A 286 7.05 -9.51 7.09
C ASN A 286 8.15 -8.58 7.63
N LYS A 287 9.04 -8.09 6.75
CA LYS A 287 10.16 -7.26 7.16
C LYS A 287 9.64 -5.94 7.75
N PHE A 288 9.99 -5.69 9.00
CA PHE A 288 9.74 -4.43 9.68
C PHE A 288 10.99 -3.55 9.62
N ILE A 289 10.88 -2.37 8.99
CA ILE A 289 11.98 -1.42 8.82
C ILE A 289 11.73 -0.22 9.73
N PHE A 290 12.64 -0.01 10.69
CA PHE A 290 12.61 1.12 11.61
C PHE A 290 14.05 1.52 11.97
N PRO A 291 14.30 2.74 12.52
CA PRO A 291 15.66 3.20 12.73
C PRO A 291 16.36 2.52 13.92
N PRO A 292 17.69 2.29 13.82
CA PRO A 292 18.54 2.51 12.64
C PRO A 292 18.38 1.37 11.61
N TYR A 293 18.47 1.71 10.32
CA TYR A 293 18.46 0.71 9.24
C TYR A 293 19.40 1.12 8.11
N ASP A 294 20.20 0.19 7.60
CA ASP A 294 21.14 0.42 6.48
C ASP A 294 20.52 -0.06 5.17
N PHE A 295 19.97 0.88 4.39
CA PHE A 295 19.34 0.63 3.09
C PHE A 295 20.39 0.26 2.05
N LYS A 296 20.14 -0.82 1.31
CA LYS A 296 21.19 -1.46 0.50
C LYS A 296 21.14 -1.04 -0.96
N ILE A 297 19.97 -0.74 -1.52
CA ILE A 297 19.80 -0.60 -2.98
C ILE A 297 19.20 0.76 -3.37
N ALA A 298 17.94 1.00 -3.02
CA ALA A 298 17.28 2.26 -3.37
C ALA A 298 17.91 3.42 -2.59
N ASN A 299 18.28 4.47 -3.30
CA ASN A 299 18.91 5.66 -2.74
C ASN A 299 18.00 6.88 -2.81
N CYS A 300 16.84 6.81 -3.44
CA CYS A 300 15.78 7.81 -3.33
C CYS A 300 14.45 7.13 -2.97
N MET A 301 13.51 7.88 -2.39
CA MET A 301 12.16 7.39 -2.09
C MET A 301 11.12 8.45 -2.42
N ILE A 302 10.04 8.06 -3.08
CA ILE A 302 8.80 8.84 -3.16
C ILE A 302 7.79 8.18 -2.24
N THR A 303 7.13 8.93 -1.36
CA THR A 303 6.13 8.39 -0.43
C THR A 303 5.12 9.45 -0.01
N ASN A 304 3.97 9.07 0.54
CA ASN A 304 3.03 10.02 1.15
C ASN A 304 3.48 10.43 2.55
N PHE A 305 2.78 11.40 3.14
CA PHE A 305 2.85 11.64 4.59
C PHE A 305 2.06 10.58 5.37
N HIS A 306 2.63 10.06 6.46
CA HIS A 306 2.12 8.88 7.16
C HIS A 306 1.60 9.19 8.55
N MET A 307 0.60 8.43 9.01
CA MET A 307 -0.01 8.61 10.33
C MET A 307 1.03 8.54 11.47
N PRO A 308 0.80 9.26 12.59
CA PRO A 308 1.63 9.12 13.79
C PRO A 308 1.64 7.67 14.26
N LYS A 309 2.76 7.24 14.84
CA LYS A 309 2.97 5.87 15.37
C LYS A 309 2.80 4.75 14.33
N SER A 310 2.82 5.08 13.03
CA SER A 310 2.71 4.08 11.95
C SER A 310 4.06 3.44 11.60
N THR A 311 4.01 2.18 11.15
CA THR A 311 5.18 1.46 10.64
C THR A 311 5.79 2.15 9.41
N LEU A 312 4.96 2.85 8.63
CA LEU A 312 5.39 3.61 7.46
C LEU A 312 6.22 4.84 7.85
N LEU A 313 5.79 5.60 8.86
CA LEU A 313 6.56 6.72 9.40
C LEU A 313 7.93 6.27 9.93
N MET A 314 7.99 5.11 10.57
CA MET A 314 9.24 4.53 11.08
C MET A 314 10.21 4.18 9.94
N MET A 315 9.71 3.59 8.85
CA MET A 315 10.53 3.29 7.67
C MET A 315 11.08 4.56 7.03
N VAL A 316 10.23 5.57 6.85
CA VAL A 316 10.63 6.85 6.26
C VAL A 316 11.65 7.57 7.15
N SER A 317 11.44 7.55 8.46
CA SER A 317 12.41 8.06 9.44
C SER A 317 13.74 7.30 9.41
N ALA A 318 13.71 5.99 9.15
CA ALA A 318 14.92 5.21 9.02
C ALA A 318 15.69 5.61 7.75
N PHE A 319 14.98 5.94 6.67
CA PHE A 319 15.57 6.29 5.38
C PHE A 319 16.14 7.70 5.33
N ALA A 320 15.47 8.66 5.98
CA ALA A 320 15.85 10.07 5.94
C ALA A 320 16.58 10.58 7.18
N GLY A 321 16.51 9.86 8.29
CA GLY A 321 16.92 10.33 9.60
C GLY A 321 15.72 10.87 10.38
N HIS A 322 15.61 10.47 11.64
CA HIS A 322 14.44 10.74 12.47
C HIS A 322 14.21 12.23 12.73
N GLU A 323 15.25 12.95 13.15
CA GLU A 323 15.17 14.41 13.42
C GLU A 323 14.78 15.22 12.18
N LEU A 324 15.29 14.84 11.01
CA LEU A 324 14.93 15.49 9.75
C LEU A 324 13.47 15.23 9.38
N MET A 325 12.95 14.02 9.64
CA MET A 325 11.54 13.72 9.43
C MET A 325 10.63 14.44 10.42
N GLU A 326 11.01 14.56 11.69
CA GLU A 326 10.23 15.36 12.65
C GLU A 326 10.11 16.82 12.20
N LYS A 327 11.22 17.43 11.75
CA LYS A 327 11.22 18.78 11.17
C LYS A 327 10.32 18.86 9.94
N ALA A 328 10.47 17.94 8.98
CA ALA A 328 9.69 17.94 7.75
C ALA A 328 8.19 17.76 7.99
N TYR A 329 7.78 16.91 8.93
CA TYR A 329 6.37 16.72 9.26
C TYR A 329 5.77 17.94 9.95
N LYS A 330 6.52 18.62 10.82
CA LYS A 330 6.10 19.88 11.43
C LYS A 330 5.88 20.96 10.37
N GLU A 331 6.86 21.13 9.47
CA GLU A 331 6.78 22.09 8.36
C GLU A 331 5.63 21.76 7.40
N ALA A 332 5.40 20.48 7.11
CA ALA A 332 4.26 20.04 6.30
C ALA A 332 2.90 20.42 6.91
N ILE A 333 2.76 20.32 8.23
CA ILE A 333 1.54 20.74 8.94
C ILE A 333 1.36 22.27 8.84
N GLU A 334 2.44 23.03 9.07
CA GLU A 334 2.45 24.50 8.97
C GLU A 334 2.08 24.97 7.55
N GLU A 335 2.60 24.30 6.52
CA GLU A 335 2.34 24.57 5.10
C GLU A 335 1.07 23.91 4.54
N ASN A 336 0.21 23.39 5.43
CA ASN A 336 -1.08 22.77 5.08
C ASN A 336 -0.97 21.69 3.99
N TYR A 337 0.03 20.82 4.11
CA TYR A 337 0.08 19.58 3.32
C TYR A 337 -1.07 18.67 3.73
N LYS A 338 -1.58 17.92 2.76
CA LYS A 338 -2.55 16.87 2.98
C LYS A 338 -1.84 15.55 3.26
N PHE A 339 -2.39 14.76 4.18
CA PHE A 339 -1.75 13.57 4.70
C PHE A 339 -2.41 12.29 4.20
N TYR A 340 -1.64 11.21 4.27
CA TYR A 340 -2.07 9.83 4.09
C TYR A 340 -2.44 9.46 2.65
N SER A 341 -3.40 8.54 2.45
CA SER A 341 -3.54 7.80 1.18
C SER A 341 -3.81 8.67 -0.04
N TYR A 342 -4.62 9.72 0.12
CA TYR A 342 -4.94 10.68 -0.93
C TYR A 342 -4.26 12.03 -0.75
N GLY A 343 -3.43 12.16 0.29
CA GLY A 343 -2.69 13.37 0.58
C GLY A 343 -1.49 13.55 -0.33
N ASP A 344 -0.70 14.57 -0.04
CA ASP A 344 0.47 14.99 -0.79
C ASP A 344 1.65 14.00 -0.68
N ALA A 345 2.72 14.29 -1.42
CA ALA A 345 3.89 13.44 -1.54
C ALA A 345 5.15 14.09 -0.93
N MET A 346 6.11 13.23 -0.59
CA MET A 346 7.49 13.54 -0.29
C MET A 346 8.40 12.85 -1.30
N LEU A 347 9.44 13.54 -1.76
CA LEU A 347 10.61 12.97 -2.43
C LEU A 347 11.81 13.11 -1.50
N ILE A 348 12.44 12.00 -1.15
CA ILE A 348 13.63 11.96 -0.29
C ILE A 348 14.83 11.54 -1.15
N ILE A 349 15.85 12.38 -1.22
CA ILE A 349 17.08 12.18 -2.01
C ILE A 349 18.33 12.00 -1.15
#